data_AF-A0A345RPX7-F1
#
_entry.id   AF-A0A345RPX7-F1
#
_cell.length_a   1.000
_cell.length_b   1.000
_cell.length_c   1.000
_cell.angle_alpha   90.00
_cell.angle_beta   90.00
_cell.angle_gamma   90.00
#
_symmetry.space_group_name_H-M   'P 1'
#
loop_
_entity.id
_entity.type
_entity.pdbx_description
1 polymer ?
#
loop_
_entity_poly.entity_id
_entity_poly.type
_entity_poly.pdbx_seq_one_letter_code
_entity_poly.pdbx_strand_id
1 'polypeptide(L)'
;MTSTLAVSDIAGPWSGDAPTGLIQRCKEAWDTPLERLDDLMVATFLNQNIATKHMLIEAKRRLKDLARDETEYFDGQLLEAIERLERKRD
;
A
#
# COMPACT_ATOMS: atom_id res chain seq x y z
N MET A 1 -5.33 4.00 -19.86
CA MET A 1 -6.14 4.81 -18.93
C MET A 1 -5.47 4.68 -17.58
N THR A 2 -5.02 5.79 -17.00
CA THR A 2 -4.49 5.84 -15.63
C THR A 2 -5.64 5.59 -14.67
N SER A 3 -5.56 4.55 -13.85
CA SER A 3 -6.57 4.22 -12.85
C SER A 3 -6.58 5.33 -11.79
N THR A 4 -7.75 5.90 -11.52
CA THR A 4 -7.92 6.94 -10.49
C THR A 4 -8.29 6.36 -9.13
N LEU A 5 -8.38 5.04 -9.00
CA LEU A 5 -8.78 4.39 -7.75
C LEU A 5 -7.77 4.71 -6.65
N ALA A 6 -8.22 5.27 -5.53
CA ALA A 6 -7.44 5.56 -4.34
C ALA A 6 -7.94 4.76 -3.14
N VAL A 7 -7.26 4.87 -1.99
CA VAL A 7 -7.71 4.23 -0.74
C VAL A 7 -9.03 4.83 -0.27
N SER A 8 -9.21 6.14 -0.43
CA SER A 8 -10.46 6.84 -0.07
C SER A 8 -11.68 6.32 -0.82
N ASP A 9 -11.55 5.89 -2.07
CA ASP A 9 -12.63 5.27 -2.84
C ASP A 9 -13.03 3.89 -2.29
N ILE A 10 -12.12 3.20 -1.60
CA ILE A 10 -12.30 1.83 -1.10
C ILE A 10 -12.75 1.82 0.36
N ALA A 11 -12.07 2.60 1.19
CA ALA A 11 -12.25 2.63 2.65
C ALA A 11 -13.09 3.83 3.13
N GLY A 12 -13.41 4.77 2.25
CA GLY A 12 -14.10 6.01 2.59
C GLY A 12 -13.15 7.13 3.05
N PRO A 13 -13.72 8.27 3.48
CA PRO A 13 -12.93 9.40 3.94
C PRO A 13 -12.09 9.04 5.16
N TRP A 14 -10.94 9.69 5.30
CA TRP A 14 -10.04 9.49 6.42
C TRP A 14 -10.71 9.82 7.77
N SER A 15 -10.48 8.97 8.78
CA SER A 15 -11.05 9.14 10.13
C SER A 15 -10.04 8.92 11.28
N GLY A 16 -8.73 8.87 10.99
CA GLY A 16 -7.70 8.60 11.99
C GLY A 16 -7.18 9.85 12.71
N ASP A 17 -7.31 9.90 14.04
CA ASP A 17 -7.03 11.09 14.87
C ASP A 17 -5.81 10.97 15.83
N ALA A 18 -4.77 10.21 15.47
CA ALA A 18 -3.58 10.08 16.34
C ALA A 18 -2.26 10.57 15.69
N PRO A 19 -1.40 11.33 16.41
CA PRO A 19 -0.23 12.00 15.85
C PRO A 19 1.00 11.08 15.80
N THR A 20 0.87 9.92 15.16
CA THR A 20 2.03 9.05 14.88
C THR A 20 2.49 9.24 13.44
N GLY A 21 3.79 9.08 13.19
CA GLY A 21 4.34 9.19 11.83
C GLY A 21 3.73 8.18 10.86
N LEU A 22 3.34 6.99 11.33
CA LEU A 22 2.63 5.99 10.52
C LEU A 22 1.26 6.50 10.07
N ILE A 23 0.49 7.05 11.00
CA ILE A 23 -0.85 7.56 10.72
C ILE A 23 -0.79 8.77 9.80
N GLN A 24 0.18 9.67 10.01
CA GLN A 24 0.41 10.81 9.13
C GLN A 24 0.74 10.36 7.70
N ARG A 25 1.63 9.39 7.50
CA ARG A 25 1.94 8.86 6.16
C ARG A 25 0.72 8.22 5.49
N CYS A 26 -0.06 7.42 6.23
CA CYS A 26 -1.30 6.84 5.72
C CYS A 26 -2.28 7.94 5.28
N LYS A 27 -2.41 9.03 6.04
CA LYS A 27 -3.26 10.17 5.70
C LYS A 27 -2.76 10.90 4.45
N GLU A 28 -1.46 11.16 4.36
CA GLU A 28 -0.86 11.86 3.22
C GLU A 28 -1.00 11.09 1.90
N ALA A 29 -0.99 9.76 1.96
CA ALA A 29 -1.16 8.89 0.79
C ALA A 29 -2.61 8.45 0.52
N TRP A 30 -3.58 8.88 1.34
CA TRP A 30 -4.95 8.33 1.35
C TRP A 30 -5.70 8.53 0.02
N ASP A 31 -5.50 9.70 -0.60
CA ASP A 31 -6.13 10.09 -1.87
C ASP A 31 -5.20 9.89 -3.09
N THR A 32 -4.02 9.30 -2.89
CA THR A 32 -3.11 8.98 -3.98
C THR A 32 -3.64 7.77 -4.76
N PRO A 33 -3.75 7.85 -6.11
CA PRO A 33 -4.14 6.70 -6.91
C PRO A 33 -3.22 5.52 -6.66
N LEU A 34 -3.75 4.29 -6.59
CA LEU A 34 -2.98 3.10 -6.22
C LEU A 34 -1.75 2.88 -7.12
N GLU A 35 -1.89 3.16 -8.41
CA GLU A 35 -0.80 3.05 -9.40
C GLU A 35 0.33 4.07 -9.19
N ARG A 36 0.08 5.14 -8.43
CA ARG A 36 1.02 6.25 -8.14
C ARG A 36 1.60 6.20 -6.73
N LEU A 37 1.18 5.25 -5.91
CA LEU A 37 1.87 4.98 -4.64
C LEU A 37 3.32 4.59 -4.92
N ASP A 38 4.16 4.62 -3.90
CA ASP A 38 5.48 4.00 -3.94
C ASP A 38 5.43 2.60 -3.29
N ASP A 39 6.47 1.82 -3.48
CA ASP A 39 6.59 0.45 -2.94
C ASP A 39 6.47 0.47 -1.41
N LEU A 40 7.05 1.49 -0.76
CA LEU A 40 6.93 1.71 0.68
C LEU A 40 5.47 1.87 1.12
N MET A 41 4.67 2.69 0.44
CA MET A 41 3.28 2.94 0.82
C MET A 41 2.39 1.73 0.52
N VAL A 42 2.64 1.01 -0.57
CA VAL A 42 1.92 -0.26 -0.83
C VAL A 42 2.23 -1.27 0.28
N ALA A 43 3.51 -1.44 0.65
CA ALA A 43 3.89 -2.31 1.76
C ALA A 43 3.30 -1.84 3.11
N THR A 44 3.24 -0.52 3.33
CA THR A 44 2.66 0.08 4.54
C THR A 44 1.18 -0.24 4.64
N PHE A 45 0.39 0.01 3.59
CA PHE A 45 -1.04 -0.29 3.60
C PHE A 45 -1.35 -1.78 3.75
N LEU A 46 -0.57 -2.66 3.11
CA LEU A 46 -0.66 -4.11 3.32
C LEU A 46 -0.43 -4.49 4.80
N ASN A 47 0.62 -3.94 5.41
CA ASN A 47 0.95 -4.22 6.81
C ASN A 47 -0.10 -3.70 7.81
N GLN A 48 -0.83 -2.64 7.45
CA GLN A 48 -1.95 -2.10 8.23
C GLN A 48 -3.30 -2.76 7.91
N ASN A 49 -3.35 -3.71 6.97
CA ASN A 49 -4.58 -4.34 6.46
C ASN A 49 -5.57 -3.32 5.86
N ILE A 50 -5.07 -2.28 5.19
CA ILE A 50 -5.86 -1.23 4.54
C ILE A 50 -6.01 -1.57 3.06
N ALA A 51 -7.26 -1.56 2.57
CA ALA A 51 -7.59 -1.85 1.17
C ALA A 51 -6.93 -3.16 0.63
N THR A 52 -6.75 -4.16 1.51
CA THR A 52 -5.84 -5.31 1.33
C THR A 52 -5.98 -6.02 -0.02
N LYS A 53 -7.21 -6.25 -0.48
CA LYS A 53 -7.46 -6.93 -1.77
C LYS A 53 -6.88 -6.14 -2.94
N HIS A 54 -7.09 -4.83 -2.97
CA HIS A 54 -6.60 -3.95 -4.04
C HIS A 54 -5.10 -3.74 -3.93
N MET A 55 -4.58 -3.59 -2.71
CA MET A 55 -3.15 -3.48 -2.46
C MET A 55 -2.38 -4.73 -2.87
N LEU A 56 -2.92 -5.93 -2.64
CA LEU A 56 -2.28 -7.18 -3.07
C LEU A 56 -2.20 -7.28 -4.61
N ILE A 57 -3.23 -6.83 -5.32
CA ILE A 57 -3.22 -6.79 -6.80
C ILE A 57 -2.12 -5.83 -7.28
N GLU A 58 -2.08 -4.62 -6.71
CA GLU A 58 -1.11 -3.60 -7.08
C GLU A 58 0.33 -4.02 -6.73
N ALA A 59 0.55 -4.60 -5.55
CA ALA A 59 1.86 -5.08 -5.12
C ALA A 59 2.41 -6.17 -6.06
N LYS A 60 1.56 -7.13 -6.46
CA LYS A 60 1.94 -8.18 -7.42
C LYS A 60 2.24 -7.62 -8.80
N ARG A 61 1.46 -6.63 -9.27
CA ARG A 61 1.73 -5.93 -10.53
C ARG A 61 3.07 -5.21 -10.48
N ARG A 62 3.38 -4.48 -9.40
CA ARG A 62 4.64 -3.76 -9.21
C ARG A 62 5.86 -4.67 -9.28
N LEU A 63 5.86 -5.77 -8.53
CA LEU A 63 6.97 -6.72 -8.51
C LEU A 63 7.20 -7.40 -9.87
N LYS A 64 6.16 -7.51 -10.70
CA LYS A 64 6.24 -8.16 -12.01
C LYS A 64 6.61 -7.20 -13.13
N ASP A 65 6.00 -6.02 -13.15
CA ASP A 65 5.94 -5.17 -14.35
C ASP A 65 6.71 -3.85 -14.20
N LEU A 66 7.16 -3.48 -12.99
CA LEU A 66 7.86 -2.21 -12.73
C LEU A 66 9.27 -2.44 -12.17
N ALA A 67 10.16 -1.48 -12.45
CA ALA A 67 11.40 -1.37 -11.70
C ALA A 67 11.10 -1.01 -10.23
N ARG A 68 11.95 -1.48 -9.31
CA ARG A 68 11.88 -1.08 -7.89
C ARG A 68 12.12 0.42 -7.79
N ASP A 69 11.31 1.12 -6.99
CA ASP A 69 11.40 2.58 -6.84
C ASP A 69 12.36 3.05 -5.74
N GLU A 70 13.04 2.10 -5.09
CA GLU A 70 14.04 2.34 -4.02
C GLU A 70 13.49 3.07 -2.78
N THR A 71 12.16 3.12 -2.61
CA THR A 71 11.53 3.80 -1.45
C THR A 71 11.44 2.94 -0.19
N GLU A 72 11.63 1.63 -0.32
CA GLU A 72 11.56 0.69 0.80
C GLU A 72 12.57 1.04 1.90
N TYR A 73 12.20 0.82 3.16
CA TYR A 73 13.15 0.99 4.27
C TYR A 73 14.24 -0.09 4.29
N PHE A 74 13.96 -1.25 3.69
CA PHE A 74 14.89 -2.35 3.53
C PHE A 74 14.52 -3.18 2.30
N ASP A 75 15.52 -3.82 1.71
CA ASP A 75 15.34 -4.62 0.49
C ASP A 75 14.31 -5.73 0.68
N GLY A 76 13.27 -5.72 -0.15
CA GLY A 76 12.25 -6.77 -0.17
C GLY A 76 11.08 -6.53 0.79
N GLN A 77 10.95 -5.34 1.37
CA GLN A 77 9.87 -4.98 2.29
C GLN A 77 8.46 -5.25 1.71
N LEU A 78 8.23 -4.92 0.44
CA LEU A 78 6.96 -5.15 -0.26
C LEU A 78 6.68 -6.64 -0.43
N LEU A 79 7.70 -7.42 -0.79
CA LEU A 79 7.59 -8.87 -0.92
C LEU A 79 7.22 -9.50 0.42
N GLU A 80 7.91 -9.13 1.50
CA GLU A 80 7.62 -9.61 2.85
C GLU A 80 6.17 -9.29 3.27
N ALA A 81 5.67 -8.10 2.93
CA ALA A 81 4.29 -7.69 3.21
C ALA A 81 3.25 -8.55 2.48
N ILE A 82 3.51 -8.94 1.23
CA ILE A 82 2.65 -9.86 0.47
C ILE A 82 2.65 -11.24 1.14
N GLU A 83 3.82 -11.82 1.38
CA GLU A 83 3.94 -13.16 1.92
C GLU A 83 3.30 -13.28 3.31
N ARG A 84 3.41 -12.22 4.14
CA ARG A 84 2.76 -12.16 5.46
C ARG A 84 1.25 -12.32 5.36
N LEU A 85 0.62 -11.75 4.33
CA LEU A 85 -0.82 -11.85 4.12
C LEU A 85 -1.22 -13.17 3.49
N GLU A 86 -0.38 -13.77 2.65
CA GLU A 86 -0.62 -15.09 2.08
C GLU A 86 -0.55 -16.16 3.17
N ARG A 87 0.44 -16.12 4.07
CA ARG A 87 0.55 -17.02 5.23
C ARG A 87 -0.62 -16.94 6.22
N LYS A 88 -1.33 -15.82 6.29
CA LYS A 88 -2.50 -15.65 7.17
C LYS A 88 -3.78 -16.30 6.61
N ARG A 89 -3.77 -16.74 5.34
CA ARG A 89 -4.94 -17.30 4.65
C ARG A 89 -4.94 -18.83 4.64
N ASP A 90 -3.84 -19.45 5.07
CA ASP A 90 -3.70 -20.88 5.35
C ASP A 90 -4.09 -21.19 6.81
#